data_AF-R0JHG1-F1
#
_entry.id   AF-R0JHG1-F1
#
_cell.length_a   1.000
_cell.length_b   1.000
_cell.length_c   1.000
_cell.angle_alpha   90.00
_cell.angle_beta   90.00
_cell.angle_gamma   90.00
#
_symmetry.space_group_name_H-M   'P 1'
#
loop_
_entity.id
_entity.type
_entity.pdbx_description
1 polymer ?
#
loop_
_entity_poly.entity_id
_entity_poly.type
_entity_poly.pdbx_seq_one_letter_code
_entity_poly.pdbx_strand_id
1 'polypeptide(L)'
;MHGSFSRIKDKARRHLGDPSPDEAYLSYYDVRVTRADLDSIKSNDWLTDNAIAFWQEYLEREELTAFPKASIVLLRPSMSYMLMQSADPLSLKEVLPDFSRTTHVFLPINDNCDVTQAEGGSHWSLLLVSIIDGVSFHYDSMSQANDREARSTTSKLEQLLGKRLRFIPMNDSPQQENGSDCGVFVCVLMRHLLLKRLLRADASTKVSMSMRDAHINAKDGRKTMLKVIEDRRDEGKRRRSQR
;
A
#
# COMPACT_ATOMS: atom_id res chain seq x y z
N MET A 1 -41.07 19.25 -23.97
CA MET A 1 -39.67 19.40 -24.45
C MET A 1 -39.23 20.83 -24.22
N HIS A 2 -38.41 21.10 -23.20
CA HIS A 2 -37.61 22.32 -23.05
C HIS A 2 -36.42 22.03 -22.11
N GLY A 3 -35.20 22.13 -22.65
CA GLY A 3 -34.06 22.72 -21.94
C GLY A 3 -33.27 21.92 -20.90
N SER A 4 -32.71 20.75 -21.26
CA SER A 4 -31.58 20.16 -20.52
C SER A 4 -30.25 20.75 -21.06
N PHE A 5 -29.88 21.95 -20.60
CA PHE A 5 -28.60 22.59 -20.94
C PHE A 5 -27.82 23.10 -19.72
N SER A 6 -28.12 22.59 -18.51
CA SER A 6 -27.50 23.06 -17.27
C SER A 6 -26.35 22.19 -16.74
N ARG A 7 -26.05 21.02 -17.33
CA ARG A 7 -25.08 20.07 -16.72
C ARG A 7 -23.75 19.90 -17.45
N ILE A 8 -23.53 20.60 -18.57
CA ILE A 8 -22.31 20.41 -19.39
C ILE A 8 -21.31 21.59 -19.25
N LYS A 9 -21.65 22.66 -18.52
CA LYS A 9 -20.77 23.83 -18.35
C LYS A 9 -19.91 23.87 -17.07
N ASP A 10 -20.08 22.94 -16.14
CA ASP A 10 -19.36 22.98 -14.85
C ASP A 10 -18.05 22.19 -14.79
N LYS A 11 -17.63 21.54 -15.88
CA LYS A 11 -16.31 20.85 -15.97
C LYS A 11 -15.20 21.66 -16.65
N ALA A 12 -15.45 22.92 -17.02
CA ALA A 12 -14.51 23.77 -17.76
C ALA A 12 -14.20 25.10 -17.06
N ARG A 13 -13.97 25.06 -15.75
CA ARG A 13 -13.32 26.14 -14.99
C ARG A 13 -12.18 25.57 -14.17
N ARG A 14 -11.12 25.11 -14.85
CA ARG A 14 -9.79 25.06 -14.23
C ARG A 14 -9.35 26.51 -14.10
N HIS A 15 -9.26 27.02 -12.87
CA HIS A 15 -8.76 28.36 -12.62
C HIS A 15 -7.30 28.43 -13.07
N LEU A 16 -6.99 29.41 -13.94
CA LEU A 16 -5.63 29.79 -14.30
C LEU A 16 -4.90 30.23 -13.01
N GLY A 17 -4.24 29.30 -12.33
CA GLY A 17 -3.63 29.53 -11.02
C GLY A 17 -3.60 28.31 -10.09
N ASP A 18 -4.40 27.27 -10.36
CA ASP A 18 -4.30 26.04 -9.59
C ASP A 18 -3.02 25.27 -9.97
N PRO A 19 -2.26 24.81 -8.96
CA PRO A 19 -1.02 24.08 -9.20
C PRO A 19 -1.29 22.73 -9.88
N SER A 20 -0.33 22.27 -10.70
CA SER A 20 -0.48 21.05 -11.50
C SER A 20 -0.68 19.81 -10.61
N PRO A 21 -1.52 18.83 -11.00
CA PRO A 21 -1.61 17.55 -10.29
C PRO A 21 -0.25 16.86 -10.13
N ASP A 22 0.63 16.98 -11.12
CA ASP A 22 1.97 16.37 -11.14
C ASP A 22 3.03 17.20 -10.38
N GLU A 23 2.65 18.36 -9.84
CA GLU A 23 3.57 19.19 -9.08
C GLU A 23 4.03 18.46 -7.81
N ALA A 24 5.34 18.41 -7.60
CA ALA A 24 5.94 17.80 -6.42
C ALA A 24 5.51 18.56 -5.15
N TYR A 25 4.84 17.87 -4.23
CA TYR A 25 4.45 18.40 -2.93
C TYR A 25 5.51 18.15 -1.84
N LEU A 26 6.06 16.93 -1.84
CA LEU A 26 7.08 16.45 -0.91
C LEU A 26 8.01 15.45 -1.63
N SER A 27 9.31 15.64 -1.52
CA SER A 27 10.30 14.59 -1.82
C SER A 27 10.77 13.98 -0.50
N TYR A 28 10.51 12.70 -0.29
CA TYR A 28 10.87 11.95 0.91
C TYR A 28 11.62 10.68 0.53
N TYR A 29 12.95 10.72 0.71
CA TYR A 29 13.85 9.67 0.24
C TYR A 29 13.57 9.30 -1.23
N ASP A 30 13.22 8.05 -1.50
CA ASP A 30 13.02 7.51 -2.84
C ASP A 30 11.60 7.76 -3.39
N VAL A 31 10.73 8.40 -2.60
CA VAL A 31 9.34 8.71 -2.98
C VAL A 31 9.13 10.22 -3.14
N ARG A 32 8.53 10.62 -4.26
CA ARG A 32 8.10 12.00 -4.52
C ARG A 32 6.58 12.05 -4.55
N VAL A 33 5.97 12.57 -3.49
CA VAL A 33 4.53 12.81 -3.38
C VAL A 33 4.16 14.02 -4.24
N THR A 34 3.24 13.84 -5.17
CA THR A 34 2.65 14.89 -6.01
C THR A 34 1.40 15.48 -5.37
N ARG A 35 0.80 16.49 -6.00
CA ARG A 35 -0.50 17.02 -5.55
C ARG A 35 -1.63 16.03 -5.77
N ALA A 36 -1.62 15.29 -6.88
CA ALA A 36 -2.60 14.24 -7.13
C ALA A 36 -2.60 13.18 -6.02
N ASP A 37 -1.40 12.74 -5.59
CA ASP A 37 -1.26 11.78 -4.48
C ASP A 37 -1.81 12.35 -3.17
N LEU A 38 -1.50 13.61 -2.86
CA LEU A 38 -2.01 14.28 -1.67
C LEU A 38 -3.55 14.42 -1.70
N ASP A 39 -4.10 14.76 -2.85
CA ASP A 39 -5.54 14.96 -3.02
C ASP A 39 -6.30 13.62 -2.94
N SER A 40 -5.68 12.53 -3.38
CA SER A 40 -6.20 11.17 -3.21
C SER A 40 -6.42 10.82 -1.73
N ILE A 41 -5.52 11.28 -0.85
CA ILE A 41 -5.62 11.06 0.60
C ILE A 41 -6.68 12.00 1.21
N LYS A 42 -6.76 13.26 0.76
CA LYS A 42 -7.68 14.27 1.31
C LYS A 42 -9.14 14.03 0.97
N SER A 43 -9.44 13.61 -0.25
CA SER A 43 -10.78 13.75 -0.85
C SER A 43 -11.69 12.54 -0.65
N ASN A 44 -11.35 11.63 0.26
CA ASN A 44 -11.96 10.30 0.38
C ASN A 44 -11.95 9.52 -0.95
N ASP A 45 -10.93 9.75 -1.78
CA ASP A 45 -10.76 9.12 -3.08
C ASP A 45 -9.87 7.87 -2.96
N TRP A 46 -9.74 7.12 -4.05
CA TRP A 46 -8.84 5.97 -4.14
C TRP A 46 -7.41 6.42 -3.97
N LEU A 47 -6.67 5.77 -3.07
CA LEU A 47 -5.25 6.04 -2.95
C LEU A 47 -4.52 5.61 -4.22
N THR A 48 -3.60 6.45 -4.68
CA THR A 48 -2.68 6.13 -5.77
C THR A 48 -1.61 5.13 -5.32
N ASP A 49 -0.96 4.49 -6.29
CA ASP A 49 0.23 3.67 -6.05
C ASP A 49 1.27 4.43 -5.22
N ASN A 50 1.51 5.68 -5.61
CA ASN A 50 2.56 6.50 -5.01
C ASN A 50 2.20 6.96 -3.59
N ALA A 51 0.91 7.14 -3.27
CA ALA A 51 0.46 7.41 -1.90
C ALA A 51 0.71 6.20 -0.97
N ILE A 52 0.47 4.97 -1.45
CA ILE A 52 0.77 3.74 -0.71
C ILE A 52 2.30 3.55 -0.59
N ALA A 53 3.06 3.82 -1.66
CA ALA A 53 4.51 3.75 -1.66
C ALA A 53 5.14 4.73 -0.66
N PHE A 54 4.63 5.96 -0.59
CA PHE A 54 5.05 6.94 0.43
C PHE A 54 4.84 6.40 1.84
N TRP A 55 3.68 5.79 2.11
CA TRP A 55 3.40 5.21 3.42
C TRP A 55 4.38 4.09 3.79
N GLN A 56 4.72 3.22 2.82
CA GLN A 56 5.72 2.18 3.02
C GLN A 56 7.12 2.77 3.29
N GLU A 57 7.55 3.77 2.50
CA GLU A 57 8.82 4.47 2.72
C GLU A 57 8.88 5.10 4.11
N TYR A 58 7.78 5.72 4.56
CA TYR A 58 7.68 6.26 5.91
C TYR A 58 7.86 5.18 6.98
N LEU A 59 7.13 4.05 6.88
CA LEU A 59 7.24 2.95 7.84
C LEU A 59 8.66 2.36 7.87
N GLU A 60 9.31 2.23 6.71
CA GLU A 60 10.69 1.73 6.62
C GLU A 60 11.68 2.66 7.34
N ARG A 61 11.60 3.97 7.08
CA ARG A 61 12.56 4.95 7.58
C ARG A 61 12.35 5.29 9.05
N GLU A 62 11.10 5.35 9.51
CA GLU A 62 10.77 5.89 10.82
C GLU A 62 10.44 4.79 11.84
N GLU A 63 9.94 3.63 11.40
CA GLU A 63 9.49 2.58 12.31
C GLU A 63 10.44 1.36 12.26
N LEU A 64 10.80 0.85 11.08
CA LEU A 64 11.67 -0.33 10.96
C LEU A 64 13.13 -0.07 11.34
N THR A 65 13.63 1.17 11.19
CA THR A 65 14.99 1.53 11.60
C THR A 65 15.25 1.32 13.09
N ALA A 66 14.22 1.37 13.93
CA ALA A 66 14.30 1.05 15.35
C ALA A 66 14.50 -0.46 15.64
N PHE A 67 14.33 -1.32 14.64
CA PHE A 67 14.41 -2.78 14.75
C PHE A 67 15.40 -3.36 13.73
N PRO A 68 16.71 -3.11 13.87
CA PRO A 68 17.73 -3.50 12.87
C PRO A 68 17.89 -5.03 12.69
N LYS A 69 17.32 -5.83 13.60
CA LYS A 69 17.28 -7.30 13.49
C LYS A 69 16.04 -7.80 12.71
N ALA A 70 15.04 -6.95 12.52
CA ALA A 70 13.86 -7.30 11.72
C ALA A 70 14.26 -7.34 10.25
N SER A 71 13.99 -8.47 9.61
CA SER A 71 14.23 -8.64 8.18
C SER A 71 12.89 -8.70 7.46
N ILE A 72 12.30 -7.54 7.26
CA ILE A 72 10.95 -7.35 6.72
C ILE A 72 11.05 -6.46 5.49
N VAL A 73 10.41 -6.86 4.39
CA VAL A 73 10.35 -6.08 3.15
C VAL A 73 8.94 -5.54 2.97
N LEU A 74 8.80 -4.23 2.71
CA LEU A 74 7.54 -3.64 2.24
C LEU A 74 7.65 -3.45 0.72
N LEU A 75 7.18 -4.44 -0.05
CA LEU A 75 7.29 -4.42 -1.49
C LEU A 75 6.41 -3.31 -2.07
N ARG A 76 6.97 -2.43 -2.90
CA ARG A 76 6.24 -1.29 -3.47
C ARG A 76 5.06 -1.76 -4.34
N PRO A 77 3.98 -0.95 -4.50
CA PRO A 77 2.81 -1.36 -5.28
C PRO A 77 3.17 -1.74 -6.72
N SER A 78 4.02 -0.95 -7.38
CA SER A 78 4.50 -1.24 -8.74
C SER A 78 5.27 -2.56 -8.86
N MET A 79 6.08 -2.91 -7.87
CA MET A 79 6.80 -4.19 -7.81
C MET A 79 5.85 -5.36 -7.56
N SER A 80 4.85 -5.16 -6.68
CA SER A 80 3.82 -6.16 -6.41
C SER A 80 2.95 -6.43 -7.64
N TYR A 81 2.59 -5.37 -8.36
CA TYR A 81 1.90 -5.44 -9.64
C TYR A 81 2.73 -6.14 -10.72
N MET A 82 4.01 -5.78 -10.86
CA MET A 82 4.94 -6.42 -11.79
C MET A 82 5.05 -7.93 -11.52
N LEU A 83 5.17 -8.32 -10.25
CA LEU A 83 5.13 -9.71 -9.85
C LEU A 83 3.82 -10.38 -10.25
N MET A 84 2.68 -9.76 -9.91
CA MET A 84 1.35 -10.28 -10.23
C MET A 84 1.10 -10.44 -11.74
N GLN A 85 1.71 -9.61 -12.58
CA GLN A 85 1.52 -9.66 -14.04
C GLN A 85 2.56 -10.52 -14.78
N SER A 86 3.74 -10.75 -14.20
CA SER A 86 4.81 -11.47 -14.90
C SER A 86 4.43 -12.92 -15.25
N ALA A 87 4.63 -13.31 -16.50
CA ALA A 87 4.45 -14.70 -16.94
C ALA A 87 5.55 -15.62 -16.39
N ASP A 88 6.76 -15.10 -16.22
CA ASP A 88 7.91 -15.79 -15.64
C ASP A 88 8.44 -15.00 -14.42
N PRO A 89 8.02 -15.36 -13.19
CA PRO A 89 8.49 -14.70 -11.99
C PRO A 89 10.00 -14.76 -11.79
N LEU A 90 10.69 -15.79 -12.29
CA LEU A 90 12.14 -15.95 -12.09
C LEU A 90 12.95 -14.88 -12.82
N SER A 91 12.42 -14.33 -13.92
CA SER A 91 13.02 -13.19 -14.63
C SER A 91 13.09 -11.91 -13.77
N LEU A 92 12.27 -11.82 -12.71
CA LEU A 92 12.21 -10.65 -11.84
C LEU A 92 13.25 -10.63 -10.72
N LYS A 93 14.11 -11.66 -10.60
CA LYS A 93 15.10 -11.77 -9.51
C LYS A 93 16.08 -10.59 -9.46
N GLU A 94 16.38 -9.98 -10.60
CA GLU A 94 17.29 -8.82 -10.67
C GLU A 94 16.58 -7.49 -10.42
N VAL A 95 15.24 -7.47 -10.49
CA VAL A 95 14.42 -6.26 -10.34
C VAL A 95 13.82 -6.15 -8.95
N LEU A 96 13.44 -7.29 -8.36
CA LEU A 96 12.87 -7.35 -7.02
C LEU A 96 13.98 -7.39 -5.95
N PRO A 97 13.67 -6.97 -4.71
CA PRO A 97 14.60 -7.10 -3.59
C PRO A 97 15.06 -8.54 -3.38
N ASP A 98 16.29 -8.72 -2.89
CA ASP A 98 16.76 -10.03 -2.45
C ASP A 98 16.00 -10.49 -1.20
N PHE A 99 15.26 -11.61 -1.33
CA PHE A 99 14.49 -12.21 -0.25
C PHE A 99 15.28 -13.23 0.57
N SER A 100 16.56 -13.49 0.27
CA SER A 100 17.38 -14.54 0.88
C SER A 100 17.41 -14.49 2.42
N ARG A 101 17.42 -13.27 2.98
CA ARG A 101 17.43 -13.01 4.42
C ARG A 101 16.08 -12.58 4.96
N THR A 102 15.06 -12.47 4.10
CA THR A 102 13.77 -11.87 4.43
C THR A 102 12.90 -12.86 5.20
N THR A 103 12.34 -12.40 6.31
CA THR A 103 11.40 -13.18 7.14
C THR A 103 9.96 -12.96 6.71
N HIS A 104 9.60 -11.71 6.42
CA HIS A 104 8.24 -11.32 6.06
C HIS A 104 8.25 -10.33 4.89
N VAL A 105 7.23 -10.44 4.03
CA VAL A 105 7.02 -9.51 2.92
C VAL A 105 5.59 -8.99 2.99
N PHE A 106 5.42 -7.67 2.94
CA PHE A 106 4.12 -7.03 2.72
C PHE A 106 4.01 -6.62 1.25
N LEU A 107 2.92 -6.99 0.59
CA LEU A 107 2.63 -6.67 -0.81
C LEU A 107 1.23 -6.05 -0.92
N PRO A 108 1.11 -4.78 -1.34
CA PRO A 108 -0.15 -4.24 -1.81
C PRO A 108 -0.59 -4.97 -3.09
N ILE A 109 -1.83 -5.44 -3.13
CA ILE A 109 -2.40 -6.17 -4.27
C ILE A 109 -3.50 -5.31 -4.90
N ASN A 110 -3.41 -5.11 -6.20
CA ASN A 110 -4.38 -4.40 -7.02
C ASN A 110 -4.94 -5.34 -8.10
N ASP A 111 -6.20 -5.19 -8.46
CA ASP A 111 -6.92 -5.99 -9.46
C ASP A 111 -6.78 -5.49 -10.91
N ASN A 112 -5.91 -4.52 -11.16
CA ASN A 112 -5.63 -4.06 -12.50
C ASN A 112 -5.17 -5.22 -13.40
N CYS A 113 -5.91 -5.47 -14.48
CA CYS A 113 -5.59 -6.49 -15.47
C CYS A 113 -4.92 -5.92 -16.73
N ASP A 114 -4.89 -4.59 -16.89
CA ASP A 114 -4.34 -3.90 -18.05
C ASP A 114 -3.01 -3.22 -17.72
N VAL A 115 -1.92 -3.80 -18.22
CA VAL A 115 -0.55 -3.28 -18.05
C VAL A 115 -0.29 -1.94 -18.75
N THR A 116 -1.18 -1.53 -19.67
CA THR A 116 -1.07 -0.27 -20.40
C THR A 116 -1.79 0.88 -19.70
N GLN A 117 -2.66 0.58 -18.72
CA GLN A 117 -3.40 1.57 -17.96
C GLN A 117 -2.68 1.88 -16.64
N ALA A 118 -2.05 3.05 -16.58
CA ALA A 118 -1.55 3.61 -15.32
C ALA A 118 -2.70 3.93 -14.36
N GLU A 119 -2.47 3.73 -13.05
CA GLU A 119 -3.49 3.87 -12.00
C GLU A 119 -4.80 3.11 -12.33
N GLY A 120 -4.66 1.96 -13.01
CA GLY A 120 -5.77 1.05 -13.30
C GLY A 120 -6.17 0.19 -12.11
N GLY A 121 -7.15 -0.69 -12.34
CA GLY A 121 -7.75 -1.49 -11.27
C GLY A 121 -8.81 -0.71 -10.50
N SER A 122 -9.53 -1.42 -9.64
CA SER A 122 -10.66 -0.92 -8.88
C SER A 122 -10.58 -1.17 -7.37
N HIS A 123 -9.64 -2.00 -6.92
CA HIS A 123 -9.58 -2.40 -5.53
C HIS A 123 -8.18 -2.75 -5.04
N TRP A 124 -7.90 -2.33 -3.81
CA TRP A 124 -6.66 -2.64 -3.09
C TRP A 124 -6.92 -3.65 -1.97
N SER A 125 -6.03 -4.63 -1.86
CA SER A 125 -5.94 -5.53 -0.70
C SER A 125 -4.50 -5.72 -0.26
N LEU A 126 -4.27 -6.37 0.88
CA LEU A 126 -2.93 -6.56 1.44
C LEU A 126 -2.59 -8.05 1.52
N LEU A 127 -1.43 -8.42 0.99
CA LEU A 127 -0.82 -9.73 1.19
C LEU A 127 0.35 -9.61 2.17
N LEU A 128 0.34 -10.42 3.24
CA LEU A 128 1.46 -10.58 4.15
C LEU A 128 1.98 -12.01 4.05
N VAL A 129 3.22 -12.17 3.64
CA VAL A 129 3.87 -13.47 3.50
C VAL A 129 4.88 -13.67 4.62
N SER A 130 4.70 -14.69 5.46
CA SER A 130 5.75 -15.23 6.32
C SER A 130 6.54 -16.27 5.55
N ILE A 131 7.76 -15.91 5.14
CA ILE A 131 8.69 -16.79 4.41
C ILE A 131 9.20 -17.90 5.33
N ILE A 132 9.37 -17.59 6.62
CA ILE A 132 9.86 -18.54 7.63
C ILE A 132 8.82 -19.62 7.95
N ASP A 133 7.53 -19.26 7.99
CA ASP A 133 6.45 -20.21 8.28
C ASP A 133 5.86 -20.84 7.02
N GLY A 134 6.20 -20.32 5.83
CA GLY A 134 5.64 -20.77 4.56
C GLY A 134 4.13 -20.48 4.45
N VAL A 135 3.70 -19.29 4.89
CA VAL A 135 2.28 -18.91 4.92
C VAL A 135 2.07 -17.54 4.29
N SER A 136 1.02 -17.40 3.49
CA SER A 136 0.57 -16.16 2.87
C SER A 136 -0.80 -15.80 3.43
N PHE A 137 -0.93 -14.64 4.08
CA PHE A 137 -2.16 -14.12 4.68
C PHE A 137 -2.70 -12.99 3.80
N HIS A 138 -3.92 -13.14 3.30
CA HIS A 138 -4.57 -12.14 2.46
C HIS A 138 -5.65 -11.42 3.23
N TYR A 139 -5.50 -10.10 3.37
CA TYR A 139 -6.45 -9.21 4.03
C TYR A 139 -7.14 -8.35 3.00
N ASP A 140 -8.46 -8.48 2.94
CA ASP A 140 -9.30 -7.79 1.98
C ASP A 140 -10.47 -7.11 2.69
N SER A 141 -10.59 -5.81 2.47
CA SER A 141 -11.64 -4.97 3.06
C SER A 141 -12.96 -5.01 2.28
N MET A 142 -13.00 -5.70 1.14
CA MET A 142 -14.18 -5.89 0.28
C MET A 142 -14.46 -7.37 0.03
N SER A 143 -14.69 -8.14 1.09
CA SER A 143 -15.22 -9.51 1.03
C SER A 143 -14.45 -10.45 0.07
N GLN A 144 -13.11 -10.41 0.14
CA GLN A 144 -12.21 -11.23 -0.70
C GLN A 144 -12.32 -10.95 -2.22
N ALA A 145 -12.63 -9.70 -2.59
CA ALA A 145 -12.68 -9.27 -3.99
C ALA A 145 -11.38 -9.58 -4.77
N ASN A 146 -10.21 -9.44 -4.13
CA ASN A 146 -8.90 -9.69 -4.74
C ASN A 146 -8.32 -11.09 -4.44
N ASP A 147 -9.14 -12.09 -4.07
CA ASP A 147 -8.65 -13.44 -3.73
C ASP A 147 -7.87 -14.08 -4.90
N ARG A 148 -8.33 -13.89 -6.14
CA ARG A 148 -7.67 -14.44 -7.33
C ARG A 148 -6.28 -13.83 -7.53
N GLU A 149 -6.18 -12.52 -7.43
CA GLU A 149 -4.99 -11.69 -7.60
C GLU A 149 -3.96 -12.03 -6.51
N ALA A 150 -4.43 -12.17 -5.27
CA ALA A 150 -3.62 -12.54 -4.13
C ALA A 150 -3.09 -13.99 -4.22
N ARG A 151 -3.91 -14.94 -4.69
CA ARG A 151 -3.47 -16.32 -4.97
C ARG A 151 -2.46 -16.39 -6.10
N SER A 152 -2.70 -15.65 -7.20
CA SER A 152 -1.78 -15.54 -8.32
C SER A 152 -0.42 -15.01 -7.85
N THR A 153 -0.43 -13.90 -7.10
CA THR A 153 0.79 -13.29 -6.55
C THR A 153 1.51 -14.24 -5.58
N THR A 154 0.76 -14.96 -4.74
CA THR A 154 1.33 -15.98 -3.83
C THR A 154 2.04 -17.08 -4.61
N SER A 155 1.42 -17.64 -5.66
CA SER A 155 2.02 -18.68 -6.50
C SER A 155 3.29 -18.21 -7.22
N LYS A 156 3.33 -16.95 -7.66
CA LYS A 156 4.52 -16.36 -8.28
C LYS A 156 5.65 -16.14 -7.29
N LEU A 157 5.31 -15.72 -6.07
CA LEU A 157 6.28 -15.61 -4.99
C LEU A 157 6.80 -16.98 -4.52
N GLU A 158 5.96 -18.03 -4.51
CA GLU A 158 6.40 -19.41 -4.24
C GLU A 158 7.54 -19.84 -5.19
N GLN A 159 7.37 -19.54 -6.48
CA GLN A 159 8.37 -19.84 -7.51
C GLN A 159 9.68 -19.06 -7.30
N LEU A 160 9.58 -17.77 -6.99
CA LEU A 160 10.74 -16.93 -6.69
C LEU A 160 11.52 -17.42 -5.46
N LEU A 161 10.80 -17.79 -4.40
CA LEU A 161 11.38 -18.24 -3.14
C LEU A 161 11.86 -19.69 -3.18
N GLY A 162 11.40 -20.48 -4.17
CA GLY A 162 11.61 -21.93 -4.19
C GLY A 162 10.97 -22.63 -2.98
N LYS A 163 9.90 -22.06 -2.43
CA LYS A 163 9.23 -22.52 -1.20
C LYS A 163 7.73 -22.54 -1.40
N ARG A 164 7.07 -23.57 -0.85
CA ARG A 164 5.60 -23.65 -0.79
C ARG A 164 5.08 -22.63 0.23
N LEU A 165 4.02 -21.92 -0.13
CA LEU A 165 3.30 -20.96 0.68
C LEU A 165 1.84 -21.40 0.81
N ARG A 166 1.40 -21.71 2.02
CA ARG A 166 -0.01 -21.94 2.30
C ARG A 166 -0.76 -20.61 2.28
N PHE A 167 -1.66 -20.45 1.33
CA PHE A 167 -2.54 -19.28 1.25
C PHE A 167 -3.69 -19.35 2.27
N ILE A 168 -3.89 -18.28 3.03
CA ILE A 168 -4.95 -18.12 4.03
C ILE A 168 -5.71 -16.82 3.73
N PRO A 169 -6.96 -16.91 3.24
CA PRO A 169 -7.84 -15.76 3.16
C PRO A 169 -8.30 -15.37 4.57
N MET A 170 -7.98 -14.14 4.99
CA MET A 170 -8.28 -13.64 6.33
C MET A 170 -9.72 -13.15 6.37
N ASN A 171 -10.66 -14.07 6.57
CA ASN A 171 -12.10 -13.80 6.58
C ASN A 171 -12.57 -12.89 7.73
N ASP A 172 -11.70 -12.64 8.70
CA ASP A 172 -11.92 -11.70 9.80
C ASP A 172 -11.22 -10.35 9.59
N SER A 173 -10.84 -10.05 8.34
CA SER A 173 -10.34 -8.73 7.96
C SER A 173 -11.43 -7.67 8.16
N PRO A 174 -11.09 -6.51 8.76
CA PRO A 174 -12.00 -5.36 8.84
C PRO A 174 -12.52 -4.96 7.45
N GLN A 175 -13.84 -4.80 7.35
CA GLN A 175 -14.52 -4.46 6.09
C GLN A 175 -14.71 -2.95 5.97
N GLN A 176 -14.56 -2.41 4.77
CA GLN A 176 -14.85 -1.01 4.49
C GLN A 176 -16.36 -0.80 4.26
N GLU A 177 -16.85 0.38 4.63
CA GLU A 177 -18.27 0.74 4.42
C GLU A 177 -18.53 1.45 3.08
N ASN A 178 -17.50 2.04 2.47
CA ASN A 178 -17.57 2.77 1.20
C ASN A 178 -16.78 2.06 0.09
N GLY A 179 -16.71 2.64 -1.10
CA GLY A 179 -16.00 2.06 -2.25
C GLY A 179 -14.56 2.55 -2.45
N SER A 180 -14.01 3.40 -1.57
CA SER A 180 -12.77 4.14 -1.84
C SER A 180 -11.68 4.05 -0.78
N ASP A 181 -11.99 3.50 0.38
CA ASP A 181 -11.02 3.41 1.48
C ASP A 181 -10.10 2.17 1.42
N CYS A 182 -10.24 1.29 0.43
CA CYS A 182 -9.47 0.04 0.32
C CYS A 182 -7.96 0.25 0.47
N GLY A 183 -7.39 1.25 -0.20
CA GLY A 183 -5.97 1.61 -0.07
C GLY A 183 -5.60 2.09 1.34
N VAL A 184 -6.50 2.82 2.01
CA VAL A 184 -6.30 3.24 3.41
C VAL A 184 -6.30 2.02 4.33
N PHE A 185 -7.21 1.07 4.13
CA PHE A 185 -7.21 -0.19 4.87
C PHE A 185 -5.89 -0.94 4.67
N VAL A 186 -5.36 -1.04 3.44
CA VAL A 186 -4.03 -1.62 3.18
C VAL A 186 -2.95 -0.94 4.03
N CYS A 187 -2.87 0.39 4.02
CA CYS A 187 -1.88 1.15 4.79
C CYS A 187 -2.01 0.96 6.31
N VAL A 188 -3.23 1.00 6.86
CA VAL A 188 -3.46 0.87 8.31
C VAL A 188 -3.23 -0.57 8.77
N LEU A 189 -3.71 -1.57 8.03
CA LEU A 189 -3.46 -2.99 8.33
C LEU A 189 -1.97 -3.30 8.30
N MET A 190 -1.25 -2.81 7.28
CA MET A 190 0.20 -2.98 7.18
C MET A 190 0.91 -2.42 8.42
N ARG A 191 0.61 -1.19 8.82
CA ARG A 191 1.19 -0.58 10.03
C ARG A 191 0.82 -1.36 11.30
N HIS A 192 -0.42 -1.81 11.42
CA HIS A 192 -0.87 -2.57 12.59
C HIS A 192 -0.14 -3.91 12.71
N LEU A 193 -0.14 -4.71 11.63
CA LEU A 193 0.53 -6.01 11.59
C LEU A 193 2.03 -5.85 11.85
N LEU A 194 2.67 -4.86 11.24
CA LEU A 194 4.07 -4.56 11.46
C LEU A 194 4.37 -4.23 12.93
N LEU A 195 3.73 -3.19 13.48
CA LEU A 195 4.10 -2.61 14.77
C LEU A 195 3.51 -3.35 15.99
N LYS A 196 2.35 -3.99 15.83
CA LYS A 196 1.63 -4.61 16.94
C LYS A 196 1.74 -6.13 16.95
N ARG A 197 2.02 -6.76 15.80
CA ARG A 197 2.14 -8.21 15.67
C ARG A 197 3.60 -8.62 15.49
N LEU A 198 4.25 -8.19 14.41
CA LEU A 198 5.57 -8.70 14.04
C LEU A 198 6.70 -8.15 14.93
N LEU A 199 6.78 -6.83 15.11
CA LEU A 199 7.90 -6.20 15.83
C LEU A 199 7.79 -6.29 17.36
N ARG A 200 6.64 -6.70 17.89
CA ARG A 200 6.44 -6.93 19.33
C ARG A 200 6.55 -8.40 19.73
N ALA A 201 6.58 -9.30 18.76
CA ALA A 201 6.68 -10.72 19.06
C ALA A 201 8.09 -11.08 19.51
N ASP A 202 8.18 -11.84 20.59
CA ASP A 202 9.39 -12.60 20.87
C ASP A 202 9.50 -13.73 19.83
N ALA A 203 10.72 -14.03 19.40
CA ALA A 203 11.01 -15.05 18.39
C ALA A 203 10.47 -16.45 18.77
N SER A 204 10.20 -16.68 20.06
CA SER A 204 9.65 -17.94 20.59
C SER A 204 8.13 -18.02 20.61
N THR A 205 7.39 -16.97 20.24
CA THR A 205 5.94 -16.89 20.47
C THR A 205 5.14 -16.92 19.17
N LYS A 206 4.11 -17.79 19.12
CA LYS A 206 3.15 -17.75 18.01
C LYS A 206 2.32 -16.47 18.09
N VAL A 207 2.31 -15.72 17.00
CA VAL A 207 1.58 -14.46 16.87
C VAL A 207 0.30 -14.72 16.10
N SER A 208 -0.84 -14.31 16.67
CA SER A 208 -2.09 -14.32 15.91
C SER A 208 -2.05 -13.24 14.82
N MET A 209 -2.33 -13.65 13.58
CA MET A 209 -2.48 -12.77 12.43
C MET A 209 -3.92 -12.29 12.24
N SER A 210 -4.85 -12.74 13.08
CA SER A 210 -6.25 -12.30 13.06
C SER A 210 -6.39 -10.79 13.29
N MET A 211 -7.30 -10.18 12.54
CA MET A 211 -7.68 -8.77 12.66
C MET A 211 -9.11 -8.57 13.18
N ARG A 212 -9.74 -9.62 13.72
CA ARG A 212 -11.12 -9.58 14.24
C ARG A 212 -11.36 -8.47 15.26
N ASP A 213 -10.40 -8.26 16.16
CA ASP A 213 -10.51 -7.28 17.25
C ASP A 213 -9.91 -5.91 16.88
N ALA A 214 -9.37 -5.77 15.65
CA ALA A 214 -8.74 -4.56 15.20
C ALA A 214 -9.80 -3.54 14.75
N HIS A 215 -9.90 -2.44 15.49
CA HIS A 215 -10.76 -1.33 15.11
C HIS A 215 -10.01 -0.42 14.13
N ILE A 216 -10.33 -0.54 12.84
CA ILE A 216 -9.73 0.25 11.77
C ILE A 216 -10.69 1.38 11.40
N ASN A 217 -10.19 2.61 11.47
CA ASN A 217 -10.92 3.80 11.05
C ASN A 217 -10.17 4.47 9.90
N ALA A 218 -10.75 4.43 8.71
CA ALA A 218 -10.12 5.00 7.52
C ALA A 218 -9.95 6.53 7.59
N LYS A 219 -10.89 7.25 8.23
CA LYS A 219 -10.78 8.70 8.43
C LYS A 219 -9.57 9.05 9.30
N ASP A 220 -9.33 8.29 10.36
CA ASP A 220 -8.15 8.46 11.20
C ASP A 220 -6.86 8.05 10.45
N GLY A 221 -6.94 7.01 9.62
CA GLY A 221 -5.87 6.62 8.69
C GLY A 221 -5.46 7.77 7.78
N ARG A 222 -6.40 8.34 7.02
CA ARG A 222 -6.19 9.50 6.14
C ARG A 222 -5.62 10.70 6.90
N LYS A 223 -6.20 11.03 8.06
CA LYS A 223 -5.71 12.14 8.92
C LYS A 223 -4.26 11.90 9.36
N THR A 224 -3.91 10.67 9.68
CA THR A 224 -2.54 10.30 10.08
C THR A 224 -1.57 10.44 8.91
N MET A 225 -1.93 9.93 7.73
CA MET A 225 -1.11 10.06 6.51
C MET A 225 -0.85 11.53 6.16
N LEU A 226 -1.90 12.37 6.17
CA LEU A 226 -1.77 13.81 5.90
C LEU A 226 -0.86 14.49 6.93
N LYS A 227 -1.03 14.18 8.21
CA LYS A 227 -0.17 14.73 9.26
C LYS A 227 1.30 14.36 9.03
N VAL A 228 1.57 13.10 8.71
CA VAL A 228 2.94 12.63 8.42
C VAL A 228 3.53 13.38 7.23
N ILE A 229 2.78 13.56 6.13
CA ILE A 229 3.24 14.31 4.96
C ILE A 229 3.60 15.76 5.33
N GLU A 230 2.72 16.47 6.06
CA GLU A 230 2.98 17.85 6.47
C GLU A 230 4.18 17.95 7.42
N ASP A 231 4.26 17.06 8.42
CA ASP A 231 5.36 17.04 9.39
C ASP A 231 6.72 16.85 8.67
N ARG A 232 6.79 15.93 7.69
CA ARG A 232 8.02 15.70 6.90
C ARG A 232 8.33 16.86 5.96
N ARG A 233 7.30 17.46 5.35
CA ARG A 233 7.46 18.62 4.47
C ARG A 233 8.02 19.83 5.23
N ASP A 234 7.49 20.10 6.42
CA ASP A 234 7.95 21.21 7.25
C ASP A 234 9.34 20.98 7.84
N GLU A 235 9.65 19.74 8.22
CA GLU A 235 11.02 19.37 8.58
C GLU A 235 12.00 19.62 7.43
N GLY A 236 11.64 19.21 6.21
CA GLY A 236 12.45 19.45 5.01
C GLY A 236 12.66 20.93 4.71
N LYS A 237 11.65 21.79 4.96
CA LYS A 237 11.80 23.26 4.85
C LYS A 237 12.76 23.81 5.91
N ARG A 238 12.63 23.40 7.17
CA ARG A 238 13.51 23.85 8.27
C ARG A 238 14.97 23.49 8.01
N ARG A 239 15.25 22.27 7.55
CA ARG A 239 16.60 21.82 7.20
C ARG A 239 17.21 22.63 6.04
N ARG A 240 16.39 23.10 5.09
CA ARG A 240 16.85 23.96 3.98
C ARG A 240 17.08 25.41 4.41
N SER A 241 16.28 25.96 5.32
CA SER A 241 16.47 27.32 5.82
C SER A 241 17.66 27.47 6.78
N GLN A 242 18.22 26.36 7.27
CA GLN A 242 19.39 26.33 8.15
C GLN A 242 20.71 26.06 7.41
N ARG A 243 20.66 25.87 6.08
CA ARG A 243 21.82 25.74 5.20
C ARG A 243 22.07 27.06 4.49
#